data_AF-A0A5C6S2R3-F1
#
_entry.id   AF-A0A5C6S2R3-F1
#
_cell.length_a   1.000
_cell.length_b   1.000
_cell.length_c   1.000
_cell.angle_alpha   90.00
_cell.angle_beta   90.00
_cell.angle_gamma   90.00
#
_symmetry.space_group_name_H-M   'P 1'
#
loop_
_entity.id
_entity.type
_entity.pdbx_description
1 polymer ?
#
loop_
_entity_poly.entity_id
_entity_poly.type
_entity_poly.pdbx_seq_one_letter_code
_entity_poly.pdbx_strand_id
1 'polypeptide(L)' 'MRYHSGHDIRMGDRVSMSGRPGVVVFSIDHDEFSPGYSREDWASLASGVMLDVAGWGLVHMHGPPDLDLELISRAK' A
#
# COMPACT_ATOMS: atom_id res chain seq x y z
N MET A 1 -2.72 3.16 -7.97
CA MET A 1 -1.45 3.84 -7.59
C MET A 1 -0.27 3.08 -8.15
N ARG A 2 0.84 3.77 -8.44
CA ARG A 2 2.07 3.17 -8.95
C ARG A 2 3.25 3.64 -8.11
N TYR A 3 4.28 2.81 -7.96
CA TYR A 3 5.57 3.21 -7.42
C TYR A 3 6.27 4.21 -8.34
N HIS A 4 7.29 4.91 -7.82
CA HIS A 4 8.12 5.80 -8.64
C HIS A 4 8.78 5.06 -9.82
N SER A 5 9.07 3.77 -9.67
CA SER A 5 9.59 2.90 -10.74
C SER A 5 8.57 2.59 -11.85
N GLY A 6 7.32 3.08 -11.74
CA GLY A 6 6.25 2.86 -12.71
C GLY A 6 5.49 1.54 -12.55
N HIS A 7 5.81 0.73 -11.55
CA HIS A 7 5.09 -0.52 -11.28
C HIS A 7 3.80 -0.23 -10.47
N ASP A 8 2.68 -0.87 -10.79
CA ASP A 8 1.46 -0.76 -9.97
C ASP A 8 1.66 -1.32 -8.57
N ILE A 9 1.14 -0.62 -7.57
CA ILE A 9 1.12 -1.09 -6.18
C ILE A 9 0.02 -2.14 -6.04
N ARG A 10 0.40 -3.35 -5.60
CA ARG A 10 -0.49 -4.51 -5.45
C ARG A 10 -0.60 -4.92 -3.99
N MET A 11 -1.75 -5.51 -3.62
CA MET A 11 -1.91 -6.10 -2.29
C MET A 11 -0.87 -7.20 -2.08
N GLY A 12 -0.25 -7.21 -0.89
CA GLY A 12 0.81 -8.15 -0.52
C GLY A 12 2.23 -7.75 -0.95
N ASP A 13 2.40 -6.65 -1.71
CA ASP A 13 3.74 -6.13 -2.01
C ASP A 13 4.48 -5.79 -0.71
N ARG A 14 5.75 -6.20 -0.63
CA ARG A 14 6.66 -5.79 0.43
C ARG A 14 7.38 -4.52 0.01
N VAL A 15 7.31 -3.52 0.87
CA VAL A 15 7.88 -2.19 0.62
C VAL A 15 8.83 -1.80 1.73
N SER A 16 9.63 -0.77 1.47
CA SER A 16 10.38 -0.02 2.47
C SER A 16 9.90 1.42 2.41
N MET A 17 9.55 1.98 3.57
CA MET A 17 9.20 3.39 3.72
C MET A 17 10.15 3.99 4.77
N SER A 18 10.97 4.96 4.37
CA SER A 18 11.97 5.62 5.24
C SER A 18 12.91 4.62 5.90
N GLY A 19 13.29 3.56 5.17
CA GLY A 19 14.11 2.47 5.69
C GLY A 19 13.39 1.51 6.64
N ARG A 20 12.07 1.60 6.78
CA ARG A 20 11.25 0.69 7.59
C ARG A 20 10.52 -0.30 6.69
N PRO A 21 10.54 -1.60 7.01
CA PRO A 21 9.78 -2.59 6.25
C PRO A 21 8.28 -2.34 6.41
N GLY A 22 7.56 -2.49 5.32
CA GLY A 22 6.10 -2.48 5.30
C GLY A 22 5.52 -3.46 4.29
N VAL A 23 4.22 -3.64 4.35
CA VAL A 23 3.45 -4.47 3.42
C VAL A 23 2.18 -3.75 2.99
N VAL A 24 1.84 -3.83 1.72
CA VAL A 24 0.56 -3.32 1.23
C VAL A 24 -0.56 -4.25 1.68
N VAL A 25 -1.42 -3.77 2.58
CA VAL A 25 -2.54 -4.57 3.11
C VAL A 25 -3.77 -4.49 2.19
N PHE A 26 -4.01 -3.36 1.53
CA PHE A 26 -5.04 -3.29 0.50
C PHE A 26 -4.80 -2.13 -0.48
N SER A 27 -5.40 -2.25 -1.66
CA SER A 27 -5.37 -1.28 -2.74
C SER A 27 -6.80 -0.98 -3.17
N ILE A 28 -7.28 0.23 -2.89
CA ILE A 28 -8.61 0.69 -3.29
C ILE A 28 -8.66 0.87 -4.81
N ASP A 29 -7.54 1.32 -5.39
CA ASP A 29 -7.41 1.61 -6.82
C ASP A 29 -7.55 0.34 -7.69
N HIS A 30 -7.09 -0.80 -7.18
CA HIS A 30 -7.18 -2.10 -7.87
C HIS A 30 -8.24 -3.03 -7.29
N ASP A 31 -9.04 -2.58 -6.32
CA ASP A 31 -10.04 -3.38 -5.59
C ASP A 31 -9.47 -4.66 -4.95
N GLU A 32 -8.23 -4.59 -4.44
CA GLU A 32 -7.51 -5.72 -3.85
C GLU A 32 -7.41 -5.56 -2.33
N PHE A 33 -7.97 -6.49 -1.55
CA PHE A 33 -8.02 -6.38 -0.09
C PHE A 33 -7.51 -7.64 0.61
N SER A 34 -6.64 -7.48 1.61
CA SER A 34 -6.18 -8.59 2.45
C SER A 34 -7.30 -9.14 3.33
N PRO A 35 -7.27 -10.44 3.67
CA PRO A 35 -8.20 -11.01 4.64
C PRO A 35 -8.10 -10.24 5.97
N GLY A 36 -9.23 -9.75 6.45
CA GLY A 36 -9.33 -8.89 7.64
C GLY A 36 -9.47 -7.40 7.35
N TYR A 37 -9.37 -6.98 6.09
CA TYR A 37 -9.61 -5.60 5.65
C TYR A 37 -10.75 -5.59 4.64
N SER A 38 -11.96 -5.23 5.04
CA SER A 38 -13.10 -5.19 4.12
C SER A 38 -13.17 -3.83 3.43
N ARG A 39 -13.54 -3.81 2.15
CA ARG A 39 -13.77 -2.56 1.40
C ARG A 39 -14.76 -1.63 2.11
N GLU A 40 -15.78 -2.19 2.75
CA GLU A 40 -16.83 -1.42 3.45
C GLU A 40 -16.27 -0.59 4.61
N ASP A 41 -15.34 -1.14 5.40
CA ASP A 41 -14.67 -0.44 6.50
C ASP A 41 -13.81 0.75 6.02
N TRP A 42 -13.31 0.68 4.78
CA TRP A 42 -12.39 1.65 4.19
C TRP A 42 -12.99 2.48 3.04
N ALA A 43 -14.31 2.38 2.82
CA ALA A 43 -15.00 3.02 1.71
C ALA A 43 -14.91 4.56 1.74
N SER A 44 -14.72 5.15 2.91
CA SER A 44 -14.55 6.60 3.10
C SER A 44 -13.25 7.16 2.51
N LEU A 45 -12.22 6.32 2.30
CA LEU A 45 -10.90 6.75 1.80
C LEU A 45 -10.90 7.02 0.28
N ALA A 46 -11.94 6.59 -0.44
CA ALA A 46 -12.19 6.77 -1.89
C ALA A 46 -11.14 6.20 -2.87
N SER A 47 -9.84 6.37 -2.62
CA SER A 47 -8.76 5.91 -3.51
C SER A 47 -7.43 5.74 -2.75
N GLY A 48 -6.48 5.08 -3.41
CA GLY A 48 -5.14 4.89 -2.89
C GLY A 48 -4.86 3.48 -2.38
N VAL A 49 -3.84 3.35 -1.54
CA VAL A 49 -3.39 2.09 -0.97
C VAL A 49 -3.14 2.25 0.53
N MET A 50 -3.29 1.17 1.27
CA MET A 50 -2.98 1.11 2.67
C MET A 50 -1.79 0.19 2.88
N LEU A 51 -0.83 0.67 3.67
CA LEU A 51 0.37 -0.08 4.02
C LEU A 51 0.40 -0.29 5.53
N ASP A 52 0.83 -1.46 5.97
CA ASP A 52 1.24 -1.70 7.35
C ASP A 52 2.76 -1.55 7.43
N VAL A 53 3.23 -0.51 8.10
CA VAL A 53 4.66 -0.15 8.19
C VAL A 53 5.16 -0.34 9.62
N ALA A 54 6.30 -1.03 9.77
CA ALA A 54 6.84 -1.37 11.07
C ALA A 54 7.13 -0.13 11.94
N GLY A 55 6.41 -0.04 13.05
CA GLY A 55 6.51 1.05 14.02
C GLY A 55 5.69 2.30 13.69
N TRP A 56 5.03 2.36 12.53
CA TRP A 56 4.06 3.41 12.18
C TRP A 56 2.62 2.87 12.15
N GLY A 57 2.45 1.56 11.91
CA GLY A 57 1.15 0.92 11.77
C GLY A 57 0.57 1.16 10.39
N LEU A 58 -0.75 1.36 10.31
CA LEU A 58 -1.46 1.56 9.07
C LEU A 58 -1.26 2.98 8.53
N VAL A 59 -0.68 3.07 7.34
CA VAL A 59 -0.41 4.31 6.61
C VAL A 59 -1.24 4.30 5.33
N HIS A 60 -2.19 5.23 5.23
CA HIS A 60 -2.93 5.46 3.99
C HIS A 60 -2.11 6.37 3.09
N MET A 61 -1.85 5.90 1.87
CA MET A 61 -1.28 6.72 0.83
C MET A 61 -2.31 7.00 -0.25
N HIS A 62 -2.39 8.27 -0.64
CA HIS A 62 -3.17 8.72 -1.78
C HIS A 62 -2.34 9.75 -2.58
N GLY A 63 -2.56 9.79 -3.90
CA GLY A 63 -1.92 10.80 -4.76
C GLY A 63 -0.65 10.29 -5.49
N PRO A 64 0.29 11.18 -5.83
CA PRO A 64 1.48 10.80 -6.59
C PRO A 64 2.40 9.86 -5.79
N PRO A 65 3.26 9.07 -6.46
CA PRO A 65 4.20 8.18 -5.79
C PRO A 65 5.09 8.95 -4.82
N ASP A 66 5.09 8.53 -3.56
CA ASP A 66 6.02 9.05 -2.56
C ASP A 66 7.44 8.58 -2.90
N LEU A 67 8.41 9.50 -2.87
CA LEU A 67 9.80 9.20 -3.25
C LEU A 67 10.49 8.25 -2.27
N ASP A 68 9.96 8.18 -1.06
CA ASP A 68 10.49 7.41 0.04
C ASP A 68 9.88 5.99 0.11
N LEU A 69 8.93 5.68 -0.77
CA LEU A 69 8.35 4.35 -0.89
C LEU A 69 9.05 3.51 -1.97
N GLU A 70 9.78 2.51 -1.50
CA GLU A 70 10.51 1.59 -2.36
C GLU A 70 9.86 0.20 -2.36
N LEU A 71 9.65 -0.37 -3.55
CA LEU A 71 9.22 -1.76 -3.69
C LEU A 71 10.41 -2.70 -3.44
N ILE A 72 10.30 -3.55 -2.42
CA ILE A 72 11.31 -4.55 -2.06
C ILE A 72 11.03 -5.89 -2.73
N SER A 73 9.77 -6.34 -2.73
CA SER A 73 9.38 -7.60 -3.35
C SER A 73 7.90 -7.63 -3.68
N ARG A 74 7.55 -8.29 -4.79
CA ARG A 74 6.15 -8.45 -5.20
C ARG A 74 5.43 -9.46 -4.33
N ALA A 75 4.12 -9.26 -4.15
CA ALA A 75 3.24 -10.34 -3.71
C ALA A 75 3.42 -11.56 -4.63
N LYS A 76 3.49 -12.75 -4.04
CA LYS A 76 3.61 -14.01 -4.80
C LYS A 76 2.24 -14.53 -5.22
#